data_AF-A0A353FDF3-F1
#
_entry.id   AF-A0A353FDF3-F1
#
_cell.length_a   1.000
_cell.length_b   1.000
_cell.length_c   1.000
_cell.angle_alpha   90.00
_cell.angle_beta   90.00
_cell.angle_gamma   90.00
#
_symmetry.space_group_name_H-M   'P 1'
#
loop_
_entity.id
_entity.type
_entity.pdbx_description
1 polymer ?
#
loop_
_entity_poly.entity_id
_entity_poly.type
_entity_poly.pdbx_seq_one_letter_code
_entity_poly.pdbx_strand_id
1 'polypeptide(L)'
;MKHETGDRVAKLVSSLSPAEKDVLFKHLSSSLPEWQSRSKLADLATELSTPDFSNDSAYNRKNYEMLETRILDTLLFDINLTRNGKQTSTINDLLNIRKDGLKMRVLQQRGLLHRAYQMAENIKQKAIRDEGYDEIIEALNFQLSMIGLQQDAAQFRELITQINHYEYCRFARRKSLALLYELKMKKFYGMEENLDLFVKDSIITLQRYSERIHCRTIEFISGYFIKEDLELEGNWHEAHYYMTRLFKKAEALPPDTPHFSFWELAYEQGRLCLKNGDHENGIFLLSKCIAKLPPEDLAHQKSVELTFASHYENGHFE
;
A
#
# COMPACT_ATOMS: atom_id res chain seq x y z
N MET A 1 -40.75 7.90 6.03
CA MET A 1 -39.45 7.64 5.37
C MET A 1 -38.77 8.88 4.77
N LYS A 2 -39.37 9.72 3.89
CA LYS A 2 -38.74 11.00 3.45
C LYS A 2 -38.40 11.95 4.62
N HIS A 3 -39.24 11.95 5.67
CA HIS A 3 -39.01 12.72 6.89
C HIS A 3 -37.84 12.20 7.74
N GLU A 4 -37.50 10.91 7.71
CA GLU A 4 -36.42 10.36 8.55
C GLU A 4 -35.02 10.70 8.03
N THR A 5 -34.84 10.78 6.71
CA THR A 5 -33.56 11.19 6.11
C THR A 5 -33.32 12.69 6.26
N GLY A 6 -34.37 13.51 6.10
CA GLY A 6 -34.31 14.95 6.41
C GLY A 6 -33.97 15.20 7.89
N ASP A 7 -34.60 14.47 8.80
CA ASP A 7 -34.33 14.55 10.23
C ASP A 7 -32.93 14.04 10.61
N ARG A 8 -32.40 13.04 9.91
CA ARG A 8 -31.04 12.53 10.12
C ARG A 8 -29.98 13.50 9.65
N VAL A 9 -30.15 14.11 8.48
CA VAL A 9 -29.24 15.14 7.97
C VAL A 9 -29.32 16.39 8.83
N ALA A 10 -30.53 16.80 9.25
CA ALA A 10 -30.70 17.91 10.19
C ALA A 10 -30.03 17.63 11.54
N LYS A 11 -30.15 16.41 12.07
CA LYS A 11 -29.44 15.98 13.30
C LYS A 11 -27.93 16.00 13.11
N LEU A 12 -27.42 15.48 12.00
CA LEU A 12 -25.98 15.46 11.70
C LEU A 12 -25.42 16.87 11.61
N VAL A 13 -26.08 17.75 10.83
CA VAL A 13 -25.70 19.16 10.69
C VAL A 13 -25.84 19.88 12.02
N SER A 14 -26.87 19.61 12.82
CA SER A 14 -27.03 20.22 14.14
C SER A 14 -25.93 19.83 15.12
N SER A 15 -25.40 18.59 15.01
CA SER A 15 -24.35 18.04 15.88
C SER A 15 -22.94 18.57 15.59
N LEU A 16 -22.74 19.23 14.43
CA LEU A 16 -21.47 19.88 14.10
C LEU A 16 -21.27 21.15 14.94
N SER A 17 -20.03 21.35 15.40
CA SER A 17 -19.63 22.59 16.07
C SER A 17 -19.69 23.79 15.11
N PRO A 18 -19.78 25.03 15.63
CA PRO A 18 -19.82 26.23 14.79
C PRO A 18 -18.62 26.34 13.83
N ALA A 19 -17.42 25.91 14.26
CA ALA A 19 -16.22 25.91 13.42
C ALA A 19 -16.30 24.85 12.29
N GLU A 20 -16.84 23.67 12.58
CA GLU A 20 -17.03 22.61 11.57
C GLU A 20 -18.11 22.99 10.55
N LYS A 21 -19.17 23.66 11.01
CA LYS A 21 -20.18 24.25 10.12
C LYS A 21 -19.55 25.30 9.20
N ASP A 22 -18.74 26.19 9.75
CA ASP A 22 -18.05 27.24 8.98
C ASP A 22 -17.09 26.65 7.93
N VAL A 23 -16.36 25.59 8.28
CA VAL A 23 -15.47 24.87 7.34
C VAL A 23 -16.29 24.18 6.25
N LEU A 24 -17.38 23.49 6.62
CA LEU A 24 -18.29 22.85 5.67
C LEU A 24 -18.87 23.88 4.68
N PHE A 25 -19.36 25.01 5.19
CA PHE A 25 -19.93 26.09 4.39
C PHE A 25 -18.87 26.80 3.52
N LYS A 26 -17.66 27.03 4.04
CA LYS A 26 -16.54 27.58 3.25
C LYS A 26 -16.13 26.63 2.13
N HIS A 27 -16.06 25.32 2.39
CA HIS A 27 -15.70 24.35 1.36
C HIS A 27 -16.76 24.22 0.26
N LEU A 28 -18.03 24.31 0.65
CA LEU A 28 -19.17 24.28 -0.28
C LEU A 28 -19.30 25.57 -1.11
N SER A 29 -18.83 26.71 -0.59
CA SER A 29 -18.90 28.00 -1.28
C SER A 29 -17.64 28.36 -2.07
N SER A 30 -16.46 27.85 -1.68
CA SER A 30 -15.17 28.23 -2.28
C SER A 30 -14.80 27.45 -3.56
N SER A 31 -15.67 26.60 -4.09
CA SER A 31 -15.33 25.65 -5.17
C SER A 31 -16.18 25.77 -6.44
N LEU A 32 -16.96 26.85 -6.62
CA LEU A 32 -17.77 27.05 -7.83
C LEU A 32 -17.56 28.44 -8.46
N PRO A 33 -17.25 28.54 -9.77
CA PRO A 33 -17.23 29.80 -10.51
C PRO A 33 -18.62 30.47 -10.53
N GLU A 34 -18.68 31.80 -10.67
CA GLU A 34 -19.91 32.62 -10.57
C GLU A 34 -21.09 32.16 -11.45
N TRP A 35 -20.83 31.53 -12.60
CA TRP A 35 -21.85 31.00 -13.52
C TRP A 35 -22.44 29.64 -13.09
N GLN A 36 -21.89 29.02 -12.04
CA GLN A 36 -22.40 27.81 -11.36
C GLN A 36 -23.07 28.12 -10.01
N SER A 37 -23.42 29.39 -9.75
CA SER A 37 -24.18 29.83 -8.57
C SER A 37 -25.55 29.14 -8.42
N ARG A 38 -26.06 28.46 -9.47
CA ARG A 38 -27.05 27.40 -9.30
C ARG A 38 -26.33 26.08 -9.07
N SER A 39 -26.05 25.83 -7.79
CA SER A 39 -25.62 24.54 -7.31
C SER A 39 -26.63 23.49 -7.81
N LYS A 40 -26.19 22.58 -8.71
CA LYS A 40 -26.99 21.39 -9.08
C LYS A 40 -27.43 20.58 -7.86
N LEU A 41 -26.75 20.74 -6.72
CA LEU A 41 -27.12 20.18 -5.42
C LEU A 41 -28.25 20.96 -4.73
N ALA A 42 -28.33 22.27 -4.90
CA ALA A 42 -29.48 23.08 -4.48
C ALA A 42 -30.69 22.79 -5.38
N ASP A 43 -30.49 22.67 -6.69
CA ASP A 43 -31.55 22.23 -7.61
C ASP A 43 -32.02 20.80 -7.27
N LEU A 44 -31.10 19.87 -6.97
CA LEU A 44 -31.44 18.53 -6.46
C LEU A 44 -32.20 18.59 -5.13
N ALA A 45 -31.78 19.44 -4.19
CA ALA A 45 -32.47 19.61 -2.91
C ALA A 45 -33.88 20.20 -3.11
N THR A 46 -34.06 21.06 -4.11
CA THR A 46 -35.35 21.64 -4.47
C THR A 46 -36.25 20.60 -5.17
N GLU A 47 -35.68 19.78 -6.08
CA GLU A 47 -36.35 18.62 -6.70
C GLU A 47 -36.70 17.52 -5.68
N LEU A 48 -35.89 17.36 -4.63
CA LEU A 48 -36.17 16.45 -3.51
C LEU A 48 -37.28 16.97 -2.60
N SER A 49 -37.50 18.29 -2.60
CA SER A 49 -38.53 18.99 -1.83
C SER A 49 -39.87 19.08 -2.56
N THR A 50 -39.90 18.88 -3.88
CA THR A 50 -41.13 18.91 -4.66
C THR A 50 -41.83 17.54 -4.64
N PRO A 51 -43.18 17.49 -4.52
CA PRO A 51 -43.88 16.25 -4.22
C PRO A 51 -43.98 15.27 -5.38
N ASP A 52 -43.73 15.72 -6.62
CA ASP A 52 -44.07 14.98 -7.82
C ASP A 52 -42.84 14.65 -8.68
N PHE A 53 -42.17 13.54 -8.37
CA PHE A 53 -41.40 12.82 -9.37
C PHE A 53 -41.61 11.30 -9.23
N SER A 54 -41.94 10.72 -10.37
CA SER A 54 -42.71 9.50 -10.60
C SER A 54 -42.01 8.16 -10.28
N ASN A 55 -42.80 7.26 -9.69
CA ASN A 55 -42.93 5.81 -9.92
C ASN A 55 -41.76 4.81 -9.93
N ASP A 56 -40.54 5.15 -9.54
CA ASP A 56 -39.53 4.11 -9.26
C ASP A 56 -38.72 4.34 -7.97
N SER A 57 -39.45 4.34 -6.85
CA SER A 57 -38.91 4.67 -5.52
C SER A 57 -37.80 3.71 -5.04
N ALA A 58 -37.80 2.46 -5.49
CA ALA A 58 -36.84 1.44 -5.08
C ALA A 58 -35.49 1.60 -5.80
N TYR A 59 -35.51 1.89 -7.10
CA TYR A 59 -34.31 2.16 -7.90
C TYR A 59 -33.57 3.41 -7.42
N ASN A 60 -34.33 4.48 -7.17
CA ASN A 60 -33.79 5.73 -6.66
C ASN A 60 -33.18 5.56 -5.27
N ARG A 61 -33.87 4.87 -4.35
CA ARG A 61 -33.36 4.61 -2.99
C ARG A 61 -32.04 3.85 -2.97
N LYS A 62 -31.88 2.82 -3.80
CA LYS A 62 -30.62 2.05 -3.90
C LYS A 62 -29.47 2.90 -4.43
N ASN A 63 -29.73 3.78 -5.40
CA ASN A 63 -28.74 4.73 -5.90
C ASN A 63 -28.35 5.77 -4.83
N TYR A 64 -29.31 6.22 -4.01
CA TYR A 64 -29.04 7.11 -2.88
C TYR A 64 -28.19 6.44 -1.80
N GLU A 65 -28.52 5.22 -1.39
CA GLU A 65 -27.74 4.45 -0.40
C GLU A 65 -26.30 4.16 -0.89
N MET A 66 -26.12 3.86 -2.18
CA MET A 66 -24.78 3.73 -2.78
C MET A 66 -24.00 5.05 -2.79
N LEU A 67 -24.66 6.17 -3.08
CA LEU A 67 -24.01 7.49 -3.10
C LEU A 67 -23.61 7.92 -1.69
N GLU A 68 -24.49 7.72 -0.70
CA GLU A 68 -24.24 7.99 0.72
C GLU A 68 -23.06 7.17 1.23
N THR A 69 -23.03 5.86 0.96
CA THR A 69 -21.92 4.98 1.36
C THR A 69 -20.59 5.47 0.79
N ARG A 70 -20.56 5.91 -0.47
CA ARG A 70 -19.33 6.40 -1.12
C ARG A 70 -18.89 7.77 -0.60
N ILE A 71 -19.84 8.64 -0.23
CA ILE A 71 -19.54 9.91 0.44
C ILE A 71 -18.94 9.63 1.81
N LEU A 72 -19.54 8.72 2.59
CA LEU A 72 -19.03 8.29 3.88
C LEU A 72 -17.64 7.67 3.78
N ASP A 73 -17.40 6.81 2.78
CA ASP A 73 -16.06 6.26 2.51
C ASP A 73 -15.05 7.37 2.22
N THR A 74 -15.41 8.33 1.37
CA THR A 74 -14.53 9.46 1.02
C THR A 74 -14.22 10.34 2.23
N LEU A 75 -15.22 10.60 3.07
CA LEU A 75 -15.06 11.36 4.32
C LEU A 75 -14.20 10.59 5.34
N LEU A 76 -14.37 9.27 5.46
CA LEU A 76 -13.53 8.42 6.31
C LEU A 76 -12.08 8.44 5.84
N PHE A 77 -11.83 8.40 4.53
CA PHE A 77 -10.48 8.57 3.97
C PHE A 77 -9.92 9.95 4.31
N ASP A 78 -10.72 11.02 4.20
CA ASP A 78 -10.27 12.39 4.49
C ASP A 78 -9.95 12.63 5.96
N ILE A 79 -10.76 12.07 6.87
CA ILE A 79 -10.48 12.08 8.31
C ILE A 79 -9.19 11.31 8.62
N ASN A 80 -8.95 10.18 7.95
CA ASN A 80 -7.74 9.40 8.16
C ASN A 80 -6.49 10.07 7.57
N LEU A 81 -6.60 10.71 6.41
CA LEU A 81 -5.52 11.48 5.77
C LEU A 81 -5.16 12.75 6.56
N THR A 82 -6.12 13.34 7.28
CA THR A 82 -5.93 14.55 8.08
C THR A 82 -5.52 14.27 9.54
N ARG A 83 -5.46 13.00 9.97
CA ARG A 83 -4.95 12.61 11.29
C ARG A 83 -3.44 12.79 11.34
N ASN A 84 -3.03 14.03 11.64
CA ASN A 84 -1.64 14.37 11.92
C ASN A 84 -1.10 13.52 13.09
N GLY A 85 0.02 12.84 12.86
CA GLY A 85 0.89 12.31 13.92
C GLY A 85 0.97 10.79 14.11
N LYS A 86 0.31 9.94 13.29
CA LYS A 86 0.41 8.47 13.47
C LYS A 86 0.52 7.60 12.22
N GLN A 87 0.36 8.14 11.00
CA GLN A 87 0.45 7.32 9.78
C GLN A 87 1.76 7.60 9.05
N THR A 88 2.45 6.54 8.62
CA THR A 88 3.62 6.66 7.74
C THR A 88 3.18 7.24 6.39
N SER A 89 4.06 7.98 5.71
CA SER A 89 3.77 8.60 4.40
C SER A 89 3.24 7.59 3.38
N THR A 90 3.75 6.36 3.42
CA THR A 90 3.29 5.23 2.60
C THR A 90 1.82 4.87 2.81
N ILE A 91 1.33 4.91 4.05
CA ILE A 91 -0.08 4.64 4.37
C ILE A 91 -0.95 5.77 3.80
N ASN A 92 -0.51 7.02 3.95
CA ASN A 92 -1.21 8.17 3.38
C ASN A 92 -1.29 8.08 1.84
N ASP A 93 -0.22 7.66 1.19
CA ASP A 93 -0.20 7.48 -0.27
C ASP A 93 -1.15 6.37 -0.72
N LEU A 94 -1.19 5.23 -0.01
CA LEU A 94 -2.16 4.18 -0.28
C LEU A 94 -3.61 4.65 -0.10
N LEU A 95 -3.89 5.39 0.98
CA LEU A 95 -5.22 5.96 1.23
C LEU A 95 -5.61 6.99 0.16
N ASN A 96 -4.66 7.80 -0.30
CA ASN A 96 -4.85 8.74 -1.40
C ASN A 96 -5.17 8.02 -2.71
N ILE A 97 -4.46 6.93 -3.03
CA ILE A 97 -4.74 6.11 -4.22
C ILE A 97 -6.15 5.50 -4.13
N ARG A 98 -6.54 4.95 -2.98
CA ARG A 98 -7.89 4.40 -2.78
C ARG A 98 -8.98 5.47 -2.90
N LYS A 99 -8.74 6.66 -2.34
CA LYS A 99 -9.63 7.82 -2.48
C LYS A 99 -9.78 8.21 -3.96
N ASP A 100 -8.69 8.27 -4.70
CA ASP A 100 -8.72 8.56 -6.14
C ASP A 100 -9.47 7.46 -6.92
N GLY A 101 -9.33 6.18 -6.54
CA GLY A 101 -10.10 5.07 -7.10
C GLY A 101 -11.62 5.22 -6.90
N LEU A 102 -12.05 5.65 -5.71
CA LEU A 102 -13.47 5.95 -5.44
C LEU A 102 -13.98 7.13 -6.28
N LYS A 103 -13.23 8.23 -6.35
CA LYS A 103 -13.58 9.38 -7.19
C LYS A 103 -13.72 8.97 -8.66
N MET A 104 -12.79 8.15 -9.16
CA MET A 104 -12.83 7.64 -10.53
C MET A 104 -14.11 6.84 -10.80
N ARG A 105 -14.50 5.93 -9.89
CA ARG A 105 -15.77 5.17 -10.01
C ARG A 105 -16.99 6.09 -10.07
N VAL A 106 -16.99 7.16 -9.27
CA VAL A 106 -18.07 8.17 -9.28
C VAL A 106 -18.10 8.92 -10.62
N LEU A 107 -16.95 9.33 -11.15
CA LEU A 107 -16.85 10.00 -12.45
C LEU A 107 -17.36 9.12 -13.58
N GLN A 108 -16.98 7.83 -13.59
CA GLN A 108 -17.42 6.86 -14.58
C GLN A 108 -18.95 6.71 -14.59
N GLN A 109 -19.56 6.51 -13.41
CA GLN A 109 -21.01 6.36 -13.29
C GLN A 109 -21.80 7.60 -13.73
N ARG A 110 -21.17 8.78 -13.66
CA ARG A 110 -21.75 10.04 -14.13
C ARG A 110 -21.48 10.30 -15.62
N GLY A 111 -20.88 9.36 -16.34
CA GLY A 111 -20.57 9.50 -17.76
C GLY A 111 -19.38 10.41 -18.07
N LEU A 112 -18.59 10.83 -17.06
CA LEU A 112 -17.40 11.68 -17.24
C LEU A 112 -16.18 10.83 -17.61
N LEU A 113 -16.29 10.04 -18.68
CA LEU A 113 -15.36 8.97 -19.03
C LEU A 113 -13.93 9.46 -19.26
N HIS A 114 -13.74 10.61 -19.92
CA HIS A 114 -12.39 11.15 -20.17
C HIS A 114 -11.65 11.50 -18.86
N ARG A 115 -12.33 12.12 -17.90
CA ARG A 115 -11.74 12.46 -16.59
C ARG A 115 -11.49 11.19 -15.76
N ALA A 116 -12.41 10.23 -15.83
CA ALA A 116 -12.25 8.94 -15.15
C ALA A 116 -11.03 8.18 -15.73
N TYR A 117 -10.84 8.20 -17.05
CA TYR A 117 -9.70 7.57 -17.71
C TYR A 117 -8.36 8.21 -17.32
N GLN A 118 -8.28 9.55 -17.30
CA GLN A 118 -7.09 10.27 -16.81
C GLN A 118 -6.77 9.96 -15.35
N MET A 119 -7.81 9.85 -14.51
CA MET A 119 -7.64 9.50 -13.10
C MET A 119 -7.13 8.05 -12.94
N ALA A 120 -7.64 7.11 -13.73
CA ALA A 120 -7.13 5.74 -13.77
C ALA A 120 -5.65 5.69 -14.13
N GLU A 121 -5.23 6.47 -15.14
CA GLU A 121 -3.83 6.54 -15.53
C GLU A 121 -2.95 7.10 -14.41
N ASN A 122 -3.40 8.15 -13.72
CA ASN A 122 -2.69 8.72 -12.57
C ASN A 122 -2.56 7.72 -11.41
N ILE A 123 -3.61 6.96 -11.12
CA ILE A 123 -3.59 5.89 -10.11
C ILE A 123 -2.54 4.85 -10.50
N LYS A 124 -2.54 4.39 -11.75
CA LYS A 124 -1.57 3.42 -12.28
C LYS A 124 -0.14 3.90 -12.09
N GLN A 125 0.17 5.13 -12.51
CA GLN A 125 1.51 5.71 -12.41
C GLN A 125 2.00 5.84 -10.97
N LYS A 126 1.13 6.21 -10.03
CA LYS A 126 1.45 6.24 -8.60
C LYS A 126 1.72 4.81 -8.07
N ALA A 127 0.82 3.88 -8.34
CA ALA A 127 0.87 2.53 -7.81
C ALA A 127 2.06 1.69 -8.35
N ILE A 128 2.56 1.98 -9.56
CA ILE A 128 3.79 1.36 -10.10
C ILE A 128 5.00 1.61 -9.19
N ARG A 129 5.10 2.81 -8.58
CA ARG A 129 6.23 3.18 -7.73
C ARG A 129 6.29 2.37 -6.43
N ASP A 130 5.16 1.87 -5.96
CA ASP A 130 5.05 1.17 -4.68
C ASP A 130 4.70 -0.32 -4.84
N GLU A 131 4.77 -0.85 -6.07
CA GLU A 131 4.37 -2.23 -6.37
C GLU A 131 2.93 -2.55 -5.90
N GLY A 132 2.06 -1.53 -5.99
CA GLY A 132 0.62 -1.58 -5.70
C GLY A 132 -0.15 -2.27 -6.82
N TYR A 133 0.15 -3.55 -7.05
CA TYR A 133 -0.40 -4.29 -8.19
C TYR A 133 -1.92 -4.43 -8.14
N ASP A 134 -2.52 -4.47 -6.95
CA ASP A 134 -3.98 -4.51 -6.79
C ASP A 134 -4.61 -3.23 -7.36
N GLU A 135 -4.06 -2.06 -7.02
CA GLU A 135 -4.49 -0.76 -7.51
C GLU A 135 -4.22 -0.57 -9.01
N ILE A 136 -3.10 -1.10 -9.53
CA ILE A 136 -2.78 -1.09 -10.97
C ILE A 136 -3.81 -1.91 -11.76
N ILE A 137 -4.05 -3.15 -11.34
CA ILE A 137 -5.01 -4.07 -11.99
C ILE A 137 -6.41 -3.46 -11.96
N GLU A 138 -6.79 -2.86 -10.83
CA GLU A 138 -8.06 -2.16 -10.70
C GLU A 138 -8.17 -1.03 -11.73
N ALA A 139 -7.19 -0.12 -11.78
CA ALA A 139 -7.17 0.99 -12.73
C ALA A 139 -7.24 0.53 -14.19
N LEU A 140 -6.50 -0.52 -14.55
CA LEU A 140 -6.52 -1.09 -15.91
C LEU A 140 -7.88 -1.71 -16.26
N ASN A 141 -8.51 -2.44 -15.32
CA ASN A 141 -9.86 -2.97 -15.52
C ASN A 141 -10.89 -1.84 -15.71
N PHE A 142 -10.72 -0.72 -15.00
CA PHE A 142 -11.54 0.47 -15.22
C PHE A 142 -11.33 1.06 -16.61
N GLN A 143 -10.09 1.23 -17.06
CA GLN A 143 -9.80 1.69 -18.43
C GLN A 143 -10.41 0.75 -19.48
N LEU A 144 -10.30 -0.56 -19.28
CA LEU A 144 -10.87 -1.59 -20.16
C LEU A 144 -12.39 -1.45 -20.29
N SER A 145 -13.09 -1.21 -19.16
CA SER A 145 -14.55 -1.01 -19.15
C SER A 145 -14.99 0.25 -19.89
N MET A 146 -14.12 1.25 -20.03
CA MET A 146 -14.41 2.49 -20.77
C MET A 146 -14.13 2.33 -22.27
N ILE A 147 -13.09 1.59 -22.65
CA ILE A 147 -12.74 1.31 -24.06
C ILE A 147 -13.70 0.31 -24.70
N GLY A 148 -14.28 -0.62 -23.93
CA GLY A 148 -15.36 -1.48 -24.41
C GLY A 148 -16.54 -0.71 -25.02
N LEU A 149 -16.73 0.56 -24.62
CA LEU A 149 -17.74 1.46 -25.18
C LEU A 149 -17.30 2.15 -26.48
N GLN A 150 -15.99 2.22 -26.74
CA GLN A 150 -15.38 2.93 -27.88
C GLN A 150 -15.04 1.99 -29.05
N GLN A 151 -15.18 0.67 -28.89
CA GLN A 151 -14.92 -0.36 -29.91
C GLN A 151 -13.48 -0.38 -30.46
N ASP A 152 -12.50 0.13 -29.71
CA ASP A 152 -11.09 0.06 -30.11
C ASP A 152 -10.48 -1.31 -29.74
N ALA A 153 -10.44 -2.20 -30.72
CA ALA A 153 -9.95 -3.57 -30.56
C ALA A 153 -8.43 -3.64 -30.28
N ALA A 154 -7.63 -2.67 -30.76
CA ALA A 154 -6.19 -2.67 -30.55
C ALA A 154 -5.88 -2.27 -29.10
N GLN A 155 -6.48 -1.17 -28.65
CA GLN A 155 -6.32 -0.68 -27.28
C GLN A 155 -6.87 -1.68 -26.25
N PHE A 156 -7.98 -2.37 -26.57
CA PHE A 156 -8.52 -3.44 -25.74
C PHE A 156 -7.50 -4.57 -25.52
N ARG A 157 -6.87 -5.08 -26.60
CA ARG A 157 -5.86 -6.15 -26.49
C ARG A 157 -4.63 -5.71 -25.71
N GLU A 158 -4.20 -4.47 -25.89
CA GLU A 158 -3.09 -3.91 -25.14
C GLU A 158 -3.38 -3.90 -23.63
N LEU A 159 -4.55 -3.41 -23.22
CA LEU A 159 -4.94 -3.41 -21.81
C LEU A 159 -5.06 -4.82 -21.22
N ILE A 160 -5.64 -5.77 -21.96
CA ILE A 160 -5.68 -7.18 -21.50
C ILE A 160 -4.26 -7.72 -21.28
N THR A 161 -3.33 -7.40 -22.18
CA THR A 161 -1.94 -7.82 -22.05
C THR A 161 -1.28 -7.20 -20.81
N GLN A 162 -1.53 -5.91 -20.55
CA GLN A 162 -1.06 -5.23 -19.35
C GLN A 162 -1.67 -5.83 -18.07
N ILE A 163 -2.97 -6.12 -18.05
CA ILE A 163 -3.65 -6.75 -16.90
C ILE A 163 -3.00 -8.09 -16.59
N ASN A 164 -2.86 -8.96 -17.59
CA ASN A 164 -2.24 -10.28 -17.42
C ASN A 164 -0.81 -10.18 -16.89
N HIS A 165 -0.04 -9.20 -17.38
CA HIS A 165 1.31 -8.94 -16.90
C HIS A 165 1.32 -8.57 -15.40
N TYR A 166 0.50 -7.61 -14.98
CA TYR A 166 0.45 -7.18 -13.58
C TYR A 166 -0.19 -8.21 -12.64
N GLU A 167 -1.11 -9.04 -13.11
CA GLU A 167 -1.60 -10.20 -12.38
C GLU A 167 -0.47 -11.20 -12.09
N TYR A 168 0.40 -11.44 -13.06
CA TYR A 168 1.57 -12.28 -12.86
C TYR A 168 2.57 -11.64 -11.87
N CYS A 169 2.82 -10.33 -11.96
CA CYS A 169 3.63 -9.59 -10.98
C CYS A 169 3.08 -9.72 -9.55
N ARG A 170 1.76 -9.55 -9.39
CA ARG A 170 1.05 -9.74 -8.12
C ARG A 170 1.21 -11.16 -7.58
N PHE A 171 1.03 -12.17 -8.43
CA PHE A 171 1.18 -13.57 -8.07
C PHE A 171 2.61 -13.85 -7.57
N ALA A 172 3.62 -13.46 -8.34
CA ALA A 172 5.01 -13.72 -8.01
C ALA A 172 5.42 -13.01 -6.71
N ARG A 173 5.05 -11.73 -6.54
CA ARG A 173 5.30 -10.98 -5.28
C ARG A 173 4.71 -11.69 -4.07
N ARG A 174 3.44 -12.15 -4.16
CA ARG A 174 2.77 -12.88 -3.07
C ARG A 174 3.47 -14.20 -2.76
N LYS A 175 3.89 -14.95 -3.78
CA LYS A 175 4.62 -16.21 -3.61
C LYS A 175 6.00 -15.99 -2.98
N SER A 176 6.74 -14.98 -3.42
CA SER A 176 8.03 -14.62 -2.81
C SER A 176 7.89 -14.25 -1.33
N LEU A 177 6.88 -13.45 -0.97
CA LEU A 177 6.63 -13.10 0.43
C LEU A 177 6.25 -14.33 1.26
N ALA A 178 5.45 -15.24 0.72
CA ALA A 178 5.11 -16.49 1.41
C ALA A 178 6.36 -17.34 1.71
N LEU A 179 7.29 -17.47 0.74
CA LEU A 179 8.56 -18.16 0.96
C LEU A 179 9.39 -17.51 2.08
N LEU A 180 9.48 -16.18 2.09
CA LEU A 180 10.19 -15.46 3.14
C LEU A 180 9.57 -15.71 4.53
N TYR A 181 8.25 -15.67 4.64
CA TYR A 181 7.58 -15.93 5.92
C TYR A 181 7.74 -17.39 6.36
N GLU A 182 7.69 -18.33 5.43
CA GLU A 182 7.97 -19.74 5.72
C GLU A 182 9.39 -19.93 6.26
N LEU A 183 10.40 -19.29 5.64
CA LEU A 183 11.77 -19.30 6.15
C LEU A 183 11.85 -18.74 7.56
N LYS A 184 11.23 -17.57 7.81
CA LYS A 184 11.20 -16.92 9.13
C LYS A 184 10.56 -17.84 10.17
N MET A 185 9.46 -18.50 9.84
CA MET A 185 8.79 -19.46 10.73
C MET A 185 9.66 -20.69 11.00
N LYS A 186 10.28 -21.28 9.98
CA LYS A 186 11.19 -22.42 10.15
C LYS A 186 12.33 -22.07 11.10
N LYS A 187 12.96 -20.89 10.94
CA LYS A 187 14.02 -20.40 11.83
C LYS A 187 13.51 -20.14 13.25
N PHE A 188 12.34 -19.50 13.40
CA PHE A 188 11.75 -19.19 14.70
C PHE A 188 11.45 -20.44 15.53
N TYR A 189 10.94 -21.50 14.90
CA TYR A 189 10.61 -22.76 15.57
C TYR A 189 11.77 -23.76 15.61
N GLY A 190 12.97 -23.40 15.13
CA GLY A 190 14.12 -24.32 15.09
C GLY A 190 13.90 -25.53 14.18
N MET A 191 13.10 -25.40 13.13
CA MET A 191 12.86 -26.46 12.15
C MET A 191 14.00 -26.52 11.15
N GLU A 192 15.07 -27.23 11.51
CA GLU A 192 16.28 -27.37 10.69
C GLU A 192 16.19 -28.49 9.64
N GLU A 193 15.21 -29.39 9.76
CA GLU A 193 15.02 -30.50 8.82
C GLU A 193 14.77 -29.98 7.39
N ASN A 194 15.65 -30.37 6.46
CA ASN A 194 15.61 -30.00 5.03
C ASN A 194 15.61 -28.49 4.77
N LEU A 195 16.14 -27.68 5.69
CA LEU A 195 16.20 -26.23 5.54
C LEU A 195 17.07 -25.82 4.35
N ASP A 196 18.18 -26.51 4.13
CA ASP A 196 19.08 -26.33 2.99
C ASP A 196 18.39 -26.60 1.65
N LEU A 197 17.66 -27.72 1.52
CA LEU A 197 16.88 -28.02 0.33
C LEU A 197 15.81 -26.95 0.08
N PHE A 198 15.09 -26.54 1.12
CA PHE A 198 14.08 -25.49 1.02
C PHE A 198 14.67 -24.15 0.55
N VAL A 199 15.84 -23.75 1.08
CA VAL A 199 16.53 -22.53 0.67
C VAL A 199 16.93 -22.59 -0.80
N LYS A 200 17.54 -23.70 -1.25
CA LYS A 200 17.96 -23.89 -2.64
C LYS A 200 16.78 -23.90 -3.62
N ASP A 201 15.70 -24.61 -3.29
CA ASP A 201 14.48 -24.63 -4.10
C ASP A 201 13.81 -23.25 -4.18
N SER A 202 13.86 -22.49 -3.08
CA SER A 202 13.35 -21.12 -3.03
C SER A 202 14.16 -20.19 -3.93
N ILE A 203 15.49 -20.28 -3.93
CA ILE A 203 16.37 -19.51 -4.83
C ILE A 203 16.00 -19.79 -6.30
N ILE A 204 15.90 -21.06 -6.69
CA ILE A 204 15.54 -21.45 -8.05
C ILE A 204 14.16 -20.88 -8.44
N THR A 205 13.20 -20.94 -7.52
CA THR A 205 11.85 -20.41 -7.74
C THR A 205 11.87 -18.89 -7.94
N LEU A 206 12.62 -18.16 -7.11
CA LEU A 206 12.74 -16.71 -7.19
C LEU A 206 13.50 -16.25 -8.45
N GLN A 207 14.50 -17.01 -8.88
CA GLN A 207 15.18 -16.79 -10.16
C GLN A 207 14.22 -16.92 -11.34
N ARG A 208 13.40 -17.98 -11.38
CA ARG A 208 12.37 -18.17 -12.42
C ARG A 208 11.35 -17.02 -12.48
N TYR A 209 11.00 -16.43 -11.34
CA TYR A 209 10.17 -15.22 -11.33
C TYR A 209 10.93 -14.02 -11.88
N SER A 210 12.17 -13.82 -11.45
CA SER A 210 13.02 -12.69 -11.86
C SER A 210 13.34 -12.68 -13.37
N GLU A 211 13.39 -13.84 -14.01
CA GLU A 211 13.55 -13.97 -15.47
C GLU A 211 12.36 -13.40 -16.26
N ARG A 212 11.17 -13.41 -15.67
CA ARG A 212 9.92 -13.02 -16.35
C ARG A 212 9.47 -11.62 -15.98
N ILE A 213 9.81 -11.17 -14.78
CA ILE A 213 9.40 -9.87 -14.26
C ILE A 213 10.52 -9.24 -13.44
N HIS A 214 10.62 -7.92 -13.52
CA HIS A 214 11.50 -7.15 -12.66
C HIS A 214 10.67 -6.54 -11.52
N CYS A 215 10.84 -7.08 -10.32
CA CYS A 215 10.14 -6.66 -9.11
C CYS A 215 11.14 -6.53 -7.97
N ARG A 216 11.20 -5.34 -7.35
CA ARG A 216 12.12 -5.04 -6.26
C ARG A 216 11.90 -5.98 -5.08
N THR A 217 10.64 -6.26 -4.72
CA THR A 217 10.34 -7.23 -3.65
C THR A 217 11.01 -8.59 -3.92
N ILE A 218 10.97 -9.09 -5.16
CA ILE A 218 11.58 -10.37 -5.52
C ILE A 218 13.09 -10.29 -5.45
N GLU A 219 13.71 -9.18 -5.87
CA GLU A 219 15.16 -9.00 -5.76
C GLU A 219 15.65 -9.05 -4.31
N PHE A 220 14.96 -8.34 -3.41
CA PHE A 220 15.33 -8.33 -2.00
C PHE A 220 15.16 -9.70 -1.35
N ILE A 221 14.06 -10.39 -1.64
CA ILE A 221 13.81 -11.74 -1.10
C ILE A 221 14.82 -12.74 -1.68
N SER A 222 15.09 -12.69 -2.97
CA SER A 222 16.10 -13.54 -3.61
C SER A 222 17.48 -13.34 -2.99
N GLY A 223 17.90 -12.09 -2.80
CA GLY A 223 19.14 -11.78 -2.12
C GLY A 223 19.19 -12.28 -0.68
N TYR A 224 18.08 -12.21 0.05
CA TYR A 224 17.97 -12.74 1.40
C TYR A 224 18.18 -14.26 1.43
N PHE A 225 17.56 -15.00 0.51
CA PHE A 225 17.74 -16.44 0.40
C PHE A 225 19.16 -16.84 -0.01
N ILE A 226 19.81 -16.09 -0.93
CA ILE A 226 21.22 -16.31 -1.29
C ILE A 226 22.12 -16.14 -0.06
N LYS A 227 21.87 -15.12 0.77
CA LYS A 227 22.59 -14.96 2.04
C LYS A 227 22.41 -16.16 2.95
N GLU A 228 21.18 -16.67 3.09
CA GLU A 228 20.90 -17.80 3.97
C GLU A 228 21.58 -19.09 3.49
N ASP A 229 21.65 -19.33 2.18
CA ASP A 229 22.41 -20.44 1.60
C ASP A 229 23.89 -20.36 1.98
N LEU A 230 24.49 -19.18 1.87
CA LEU A 230 25.89 -18.94 2.24
C LEU A 230 26.13 -19.14 3.74
N GLU A 231 25.19 -18.77 4.60
CA GLU A 231 25.28 -19.03 6.05
C GLU A 231 25.22 -20.52 6.38
N LEU A 232 24.34 -21.27 5.70
CA LEU A 232 24.23 -22.72 5.86
C LEU A 232 25.51 -23.44 5.41
N GLU A 233 26.19 -22.91 4.40
CA GLU A 233 27.50 -23.40 3.94
C GLU A 233 28.67 -22.94 4.83
N GLY A 234 28.41 -22.10 5.84
CA GLY A 234 29.44 -21.55 6.73
C GLY A 234 30.29 -20.43 6.12
N ASN A 235 29.88 -19.88 4.97
CA ASN A 235 30.58 -18.81 4.27
C ASN A 235 30.10 -17.42 4.72
N TRP A 236 30.42 -17.07 5.97
CA TRP A 236 29.99 -15.84 6.63
C TRP A 236 30.50 -14.55 5.98
N HIS A 237 31.69 -14.60 5.35
CA HIS A 237 32.25 -13.45 4.64
C HIS A 237 31.46 -13.13 3.37
N GLU A 238 31.13 -14.14 2.57
CA GLU A 238 30.34 -13.95 1.35
C GLU A 238 28.90 -13.55 1.69
N ALA A 239 28.30 -14.14 2.74
CA ALA A 239 26.99 -13.74 3.25
C ALA A 239 26.95 -12.25 3.62
N HIS A 240 27.96 -11.76 4.33
CA HIS A 240 28.10 -10.35 4.69
C HIS A 240 28.29 -9.45 3.47
N TYR A 241 29.10 -9.87 2.50
CA TYR A 241 29.26 -9.13 1.25
C TYR A 241 27.94 -8.97 0.49
N TYR A 242 27.17 -10.06 0.37
CA TYR A 242 25.85 -10.03 -0.28
C TYR A 242 24.85 -9.14 0.46
N MET A 243 24.77 -9.22 1.79
CA MET A 243 23.89 -8.35 2.56
C MET A 243 24.29 -6.89 2.49
N THR A 244 25.59 -6.59 2.46
CA THR A 244 26.07 -5.22 2.28
C THR A 244 25.56 -4.63 0.95
N ARG A 245 25.54 -5.43 -0.12
CA ARG A 245 25.01 -4.99 -1.43
C ARG A 245 23.51 -4.76 -1.38
N LEU A 246 22.75 -5.64 -0.73
CA LEU A 246 21.30 -5.48 -0.56
C LEU A 246 20.98 -4.25 0.29
N PHE A 247 21.72 -4.04 1.38
CA PHE A 247 21.58 -2.90 2.26
C PHE A 247 21.83 -1.58 1.50
N LYS A 248 22.93 -1.48 0.75
CA LYS A 248 23.21 -0.31 -0.11
C LYS A 248 22.14 -0.06 -1.17
N LYS A 249 21.59 -1.13 -1.76
CA LYS A 249 20.45 -1.01 -2.68
C LYS A 249 19.21 -0.46 -1.96
N ALA A 250 18.94 -0.89 -0.73
CA ALA A 250 17.82 -0.40 0.05
C ALA A 250 18.00 1.06 0.47
N GLU A 251 19.22 1.48 0.84
CA GLU A 251 19.53 2.88 1.18
C GLU A 251 19.33 3.85 0.01
N ALA A 252 19.50 3.37 -1.24
CA ALA A 252 19.29 4.18 -2.43
C ALA A 252 17.80 4.38 -2.78
N LEU A 253 16.89 3.69 -2.09
CA LEU A 253 15.45 3.81 -2.31
C LEU A 253 14.85 4.92 -1.42
N PRO A 254 13.73 5.55 -1.83
CA PRO A 254 13.00 6.46 -0.96
C PRO A 254 12.69 5.80 0.39
N PRO A 255 12.81 6.52 1.53
CA PRO A 255 12.60 5.96 2.88
C PRO A 255 11.19 5.38 3.08
N ASP A 256 10.27 5.84 2.24
CA ASP A 256 8.83 5.61 2.33
C ASP A 256 8.37 4.45 1.45
N THR A 257 9.29 3.80 0.74
CA THR A 257 8.92 2.75 -0.20
C THR A 257 8.51 1.48 0.56
N PRO A 258 7.32 0.90 0.31
CA PRO A 258 6.81 -0.26 1.05
C PRO A 258 7.49 -1.56 0.59
N HIS A 259 8.76 -1.70 0.91
CA HIS A 259 9.54 -2.89 0.63
C HIS A 259 9.86 -3.65 1.91
N PHE A 260 10.48 -4.82 1.73
CA PHE A 260 11.20 -5.56 2.78
C PHE A 260 11.73 -4.58 3.82
N SER A 261 11.37 -4.77 5.10
CA SER A 261 11.62 -3.79 6.15
C SER A 261 13.11 -3.40 6.12
N PHE A 262 13.40 -2.13 5.84
CA PHE A 262 14.78 -1.63 5.81
C PHE A 262 15.52 -2.00 7.10
N TRP A 263 14.81 -1.97 8.22
CA TRP A 263 15.32 -2.33 9.53
C TRP A 263 15.59 -3.82 9.70
N GLU A 264 14.85 -4.69 9.01
CA GLU A 264 15.19 -6.12 8.94
C GLU A 264 16.53 -6.34 8.21
N LEU A 265 16.79 -5.59 7.12
CA LEU A 265 18.09 -5.64 6.43
C LEU A 265 19.22 -5.09 7.31
N ALA A 266 18.96 -3.98 8.01
CA ALA A 266 19.91 -3.37 8.92
C ALA A 266 20.28 -4.32 10.08
N TYR A 267 19.29 -5.03 10.63
CA TYR A 267 19.51 -6.05 11.65
C TYR A 267 20.38 -7.20 11.14
N GLU A 268 20.03 -7.78 9.99
CA GLU A 268 20.79 -8.90 9.42
C GLU A 268 22.22 -8.50 9.06
N GLN A 269 22.41 -7.30 8.53
CA GLN A 269 23.73 -6.74 8.29
C GLN A 269 24.51 -6.59 9.60
N GLY A 270 23.89 -6.01 10.64
CA GLY A 270 24.53 -5.85 11.95
C GLY A 270 24.95 -7.18 12.58
N ARG A 271 24.09 -8.21 12.49
CA ARG A 271 24.39 -9.58 12.94
C ARG A 271 25.58 -10.17 12.19
N LEU A 272 25.66 -9.97 10.88
CA LEU A 272 26.78 -10.47 10.06
C LEU A 272 28.08 -9.72 10.31
N CYS A 273 28.04 -8.41 10.57
CA CYS A 273 29.21 -7.64 11.01
C CYS A 273 29.79 -8.23 12.31
N LEU A 274 28.94 -8.49 13.30
CA LEU A 274 29.35 -9.12 14.56
C LEU A 274 29.97 -10.51 14.36
N LYS A 275 29.37 -11.34 13.49
CA LYS A 275 29.90 -12.68 13.18
C LYS A 275 31.26 -12.65 12.49
N ASN A 276 31.55 -11.59 11.74
CA ASN A 276 32.83 -11.41 11.04
C ASN A 276 33.87 -10.61 11.84
N GLY A 277 33.58 -10.27 13.10
CA GLY A 277 34.51 -9.53 13.97
C GLY A 277 34.47 -8.00 13.79
N ASP A 278 33.57 -7.47 12.98
CA ASP A 278 33.33 -6.02 12.84
C ASP A 278 32.29 -5.56 13.87
N HIS A 279 32.74 -5.52 15.13
CA HIS A 279 31.86 -5.26 16.28
C HIS A 279 31.31 -3.84 16.30
N GLU A 280 32.11 -2.85 15.90
CA GLU A 280 31.73 -1.43 15.90
C GLU A 280 30.54 -1.17 14.95
N ASN A 281 30.66 -1.60 13.69
CA ASN A 281 29.57 -1.44 12.72
C ASN A 281 28.35 -2.29 13.07
N GLY A 282 28.57 -3.49 13.60
CA GLY A 282 27.50 -4.36 14.05
C GLY A 282 26.62 -3.71 15.11
N ILE A 283 27.24 -3.17 16.15
CA ILE A 283 26.53 -2.54 17.27
C ILE A 283 25.89 -1.22 16.82
N PHE A 284 26.58 -0.43 16.00
CA PHE A 284 26.02 0.79 15.43
C PHE A 284 24.71 0.52 14.68
N LEU A 285 24.68 -0.50 13.81
CA LEU A 285 23.48 -0.87 13.05
C LEU A 285 22.35 -1.37 13.98
N LEU A 286 22.67 -2.22 14.96
CA LEU A 286 21.69 -2.72 15.92
C LEU A 286 21.09 -1.59 16.77
N SER A 287 21.90 -0.62 17.21
CA SER A 287 21.42 0.54 17.98
C SER A 287 20.40 1.38 17.19
N LYS A 288 20.64 1.55 15.88
CA LYS A 288 19.71 2.25 14.99
C LYS A 288 18.41 1.46 14.78
N CYS A 289 18.48 0.14 14.72
CA CYS A 289 17.31 -0.73 14.64
C CYS A 289 16.42 -0.57 15.88
N ILE A 290 16.99 -0.63 17.09
CA ILE A 290 16.24 -0.45 18.35
C ILE A 290 15.52 0.89 18.39
N ALA A 291 16.15 1.96 17.92
CA ALA A 291 15.56 3.31 17.91
C ALA A 291 14.41 3.49 16.89
N LYS A 292 14.24 2.57 15.93
CA LYS A 292 13.38 2.75 14.76
C LYS A 292 12.41 1.59 14.48
N LEU A 293 12.59 0.44 15.11
CA LEU A 293 11.66 -0.68 15.01
C LEU A 293 10.33 -0.31 15.68
N PRO A 294 9.19 -0.47 14.98
CA PRO A 294 7.90 -0.28 15.61
C PRO A 294 7.68 -1.34 16.70
N PRO A 295 7.11 -0.96 17.86
CA PRO A 295 6.92 -1.85 19.02
C PRO A 295 5.97 -3.03 18.77
N GLU A 296 5.36 -3.09 17.58
CA GLU A 296 4.42 -4.12 17.15
C GLU A 296 5.14 -5.39 16.65
N ASP A 297 6.45 -5.33 16.36
CA ASP A 297 7.26 -6.45 15.88
C ASP A 297 8.09 -7.11 17.02
N LEU A 298 7.39 -7.52 18.07
CA LEU A 298 7.96 -7.95 19.37
C LEU A 298 9.01 -9.07 19.28
N ALA A 299 8.88 -10.00 18.33
CA ALA A 299 9.82 -11.12 18.18
C ALA A 299 11.13 -10.65 17.54
N HIS A 300 11.03 -9.76 16.55
CA HIS A 300 12.18 -9.19 15.87
C HIS A 300 12.91 -8.19 16.78
N GLN A 301 12.15 -7.34 17.48
CA GLN A 301 12.68 -6.41 18.48
C GLN A 301 13.45 -7.12 19.60
N LYS A 302 12.90 -8.21 20.18
CA LYS A 302 13.62 -9.01 21.18
C LYS A 302 14.91 -9.62 20.65
N SER A 303 14.93 -10.06 19.39
CA SER A 303 16.14 -10.62 18.76
C SER A 303 17.23 -9.56 18.61
N VAL A 304 16.85 -8.34 18.23
CA VAL A 304 17.75 -7.18 18.12
C VAL A 304 18.28 -6.78 19.49
N GLU A 305 17.40 -6.64 20.50
CA GLU A 305 17.76 -6.27 21.87
C GLU A 305 18.68 -7.30 22.53
N LEU A 306 18.40 -8.60 22.37
CA LEU A 306 19.23 -9.68 22.90
C LEU A 306 20.62 -9.69 22.25
N THR A 307 20.69 -9.49 20.93
CA THR A 307 21.96 -9.44 20.20
C THR A 307 22.76 -8.19 20.56
N PHE A 308 22.08 -7.06 20.77
CA PHE A 308 22.72 -5.83 21.24
C PHE A 308 23.27 -6.00 22.65
N ALA A 309 22.46 -6.49 23.61
CA ALA A 309 22.88 -6.68 24.99
C ALA A 309 24.05 -7.67 25.10
N SER A 310 24.00 -8.79 24.39
CA SER A 310 25.05 -9.81 24.44
C SER A 310 26.41 -9.35 23.91
N HIS A 311 26.46 -8.32 23.05
CA HIS A 311 27.71 -7.79 22.51
C HIS A 311 28.13 -6.46 23.14
N TYR A 312 27.18 -5.66 23.61
CA TYR A 312 27.44 -4.39 24.29
C TYR A 312 27.86 -4.59 25.76
N GLU A 313 27.18 -5.49 26.50
CA GLU A 313 27.46 -5.71 27.93
C GLU A 313 28.69 -6.59 28.20
N ASN A 314 29.10 -7.41 27.21
CA ASN A 314 30.29 -8.29 27.32
C ASN A 314 31.63 -7.57 27.08
N GLY A 315 31.66 -6.23 27.07
CA GLY A 315 32.91 -5.47 27.09
C GLY A 315 33.70 -5.43 25.78
N HIS A 316 33.05 -5.60 24.62
CA HIS A 316 33.69 -5.44 23.31
C HIS A 316 33.82 -3.98 22.84
N PHE A 317 33.75 -3.02 23.78
CA PHE A 317 34.10 -1.61 23.57
C PHE A 317 35.18 -1.21 24.58
N GLU A 318 36.32 -0.77 24.05
CA GLU A 318 37.21 0.18 24.73
C GLU A 318 36.92 1.59 24.24
#